data_AF-A0A550GKT2-F1
#
_entry.id   AF-A0A550GKT2-F1
#
_cell.length_a   1.000
_cell.length_b   1.000
_cell.length_c   1.000
_cell.angle_alpha   90.00
_cell.angle_beta   90.00
_cell.angle_gamma   90.00
#
_symmetry.space_group_name_H-M   'P 1'
#
loop_
_entity.id
_entity.type
_entity.pdbx_description
1 polymer ?
#
loop_
_entity_poly.entity_id
_entity_poly.type
_entity_poly.pdbx_seq_one_letter_code
_entity_poly.pdbx_strand_id
1 'polypeptide(L)'
;MKSKEANPVFVEAIIAFLLILSAALFIYLLGRQAAPKPAQSENERAEYACGEKAPIQRIKIDITMYKYLIYFAIFDSSVLLLAFSALSGVVNVPLLILYLFIMLASSLVLLEGGTNQYE
;
A
#
# COMPACT_ATOMS: atom_id res chain seq x y z
N MET A 1 -26.44 -35.05 -3.51
CA MET A 1 -25.05 -34.63 -3.77
C MET A 1 -25.12 -33.19 -4.29
N LYS A 2 -25.13 -32.19 -3.40
CA LYS A 2 -25.36 -30.79 -3.75
C LYS A 2 -24.02 -30.19 -4.17
N SER A 3 -23.85 -29.97 -5.48
CA SER A 3 -22.66 -29.32 -6.02
C SER A 3 -22.51 -27.95 -5.37
N LYS A 4 -21.32 -27.67 -4.86
CA LYS A 4 -20.95 -26.45 -4.16
C LYS A 4 -20.73 -25.39 -5.23
N GLU A 5 -21.77 -24.67 -5.63
CA GLU A 5 -21.62 -23.57 -6.59
C GLU A 5 -20.76 -22.47 -5.96
N ALA A 6 -19.56 -22.27 -6.50
CA ALA A 6 -18.72 -21.14 -6.15
C ALA A 6 -19.42 -19.86 -6.63
N ASN A 7 -19.42 -18.82 -5.79
CA ASN A 7 -20.02 -17.53 -6.14
C ASN A 7 -19.33 -17.00 -7.42
N PRO A 8 -20.07 -16.76 -8.53
CA PRO A 8 -19.49 -16.41 -9.82
C PRO A 8 -18.55 -15.20 -9.73
N VAL A 9 -18.87 -14.21 -8.88
CA VAL A 9 -18.03 -13.03 -8.63
C VAL A 9 -16.68 -13.39 -8.02
N PHE A 10 -16.66 -14.38 -7.12
CA PHE A 10 -15.41 -14.83 -6.49
C PHE A 10 -14.53 -15.58 -7.48
N VAL A 11 -15.13 -16.37 -8.37
CA VAL A 11 -14.42 -17.07 -9.44
C VAL A 11 -13.82 -16.07 -10.44
N GLU A 12 -14.59 -15.06 -10.86
CA GLU A 12 -14.11 -13.98 -11.71
C GLU A 12 -12.94 -13.21 -11.09
N ALA A 13 -13.02 -12.89 -9.79
CA ALA A 13 -11.94 -12.21 -9.08
C ALA A 13 -10.64 -13.03 -9.04
N ILE A 14 -10.74 -14.35 -8.81
CA ILE A 14 -9.58 -15.26 -8.85
C ILE A 14 -8.98 -15.31 -10.26
N ILE A 15 -9.82 -15.43 -11.29
CA ILE A 15 -9.36 -15.46 -12.67
C ILE A 15 -8.64 -14.16 -13.02
N ALA A 16 -9.23 -13.00 -12.69
CA ALA A 16 -8.63 -11.70 -12.93
C ALA A 16 -7.26 -11.56 -12.22
N PHE A 17 -7.17 -11.96 -10.95
CA PHE A 17 -5.92 -11.95 -10.21
C PHE A 17 -4.83 -12.82 -10.86
N LEU A 18 -5.18 -14.04 -11.29
CA LEU A 18 -4.25 -14.95 -11.96
C LEU A 18 -3.80 -14.41 -13.33
N LEU A 19 -4.69 -13.75 -14.07
CA LEU A 19 -4.36 -13.12 -15.35
C LEU A 19 -3.37 -11.96 -15.15
N ILE A 20 -3.61 -11.08 -14.18
CA ILE A 20 -2.70 -9.97 -13.89
C ILE A 20 -1.33 -10.50 -13.44
N LEU A 21 -1.31 -11.49 -12.53
CA LEU A 21 -0.07 -12.08 -12.04
C LEU A 21 0.71 -12.76 -13.16
N SER A 22 0.02 -13.53 -14.02
CA SER A 22 0.67 -14.20 -15.16
C SER A 22 1.20 -13.21 -16.18
N ALA A 23 0.46 -12.14 -16.48
CA ALA A 23 0.93 -11.06 -17.36
C ALA A 23 2.18 -10.36 -16.79
N ALA A 24 2.17 -10.03 -15.49
CA ALA A 24 3.33 -9.42 -14.83
C ALA A 24 4.56 -10.33 -14.86
N LEU A 25 4.40 -11.62 -14.57
CA LEU A 25 5.47 -12.60 -14.66
C LEU A 25 5.97 -12.77 -16.09
N PHE A 26 5.07 -12.78 -17.07
CA PHE A 26 5.42 -12.89 -18.47
C PHE A 26 6.28 -11.70 -18.92
N ILE A 27 5.88 -10.48 -18.59
CA ILE A 27 6.65 -9.27 -18.87
C ILE A 27 8.02 -9.34 -18.18
N TYR A 28 8.07 -9.75 -16.92
CA TYR A 28 9.32 -9.90 -16.18
C TYR A 28 10.27 -10.92 -16.82
N LEU A 29 9.75 -12.08 -17.24
CA LEU A 29 10.53 -13.13 -17.89
C LEU A 29 11.05 -12.69 -19.26
N LEU A 30 10.22 -12.01 -20.05
CA LEU A 30 10.65 -11.43 -21.33
C LEU A 30 11.74 -10.39 -21.13
N GLY A 31 11.56 -9.47 -20.18
CA GLY A 31 12.58 -8.46 -19.85
C GLY A 31 13.89 -9.11 -19.39
N ARG A 32 13.80 -10.16 -18.56
CA ARG A 32 14.96 -10.93 -18.09
C ARG A 32 15.68 -11.68 -19.21
N GLN A 33 14.95 -12.21 -20.20
CA GLN A 33 15.54 -12.92 -21.34
C GLN A 33 16.15 -11.97 -22.37
N ALA A 34 15.53 -10.82 -22.59
CA ALA A 34 16.01 -9.81 -23.54
C ALA A 34 17.18 -8.98 -22.99
N ALA A 35 17.28 -8.83 -21.67
CA ALA A 35 18.36 -8.05 -21.05
C ALA A 35 19.74 -8.71 -21.23
N PRO A 36 20.79 -7.93 -21.51
CA PRO A 36 22.16 -8.44 -21.48
C PRO A 36 22.49 -8.96 -20.08
N LYS A 37 23.27 -10.05 -20.01
CA LYS A 37 23.69 -10.62 -18.72
C LYS A 37 24.43 -9.54 -17.92
N PRO A 38 24.06 -9.28 -16.66
CA PRO A 38 24.72 -8.25 -15.86
C PRO A 38 26.18 -8.63 -15.67
N ALA A 39 27.07 -7.72 -16.04
CA ALA A 39 28.49 -7.88 -15.84
C ALA A 39 28.80 -7.83 -14.32
N GLN A 40 29.78 -8.61 -13.89
CA GLN A 40 30.00 -8.94 -12.47
C GLN A 40 31.03 -8.03 -11.79
N SER A 41 31.49 -6.96 -12.44
CA SER A 41 32.46 -6.08 -11.81
C SER A 41 31.85 -5.32 -10.62
N GLU A 42 32.67 -5.00 -9.63
CA GLU A 42 32.20 -4.26 -8.44
C GLU A 42 31.60 -2.90 -8.80
N ASN A 43 32.12 -2.25 -9.84
CA ASN A 43 31.66 -0.94 -10.30
C ASN A 43 30.29 -1.00 -11.00
N GLU A 44 29.99 -2.08 -11.73
CA GLU A 44 28.69 -2.26 -12.40
C GLU A 44 27.59 -2.68 -11.43
N ARG A 45 27.97 -3.24 -10.28
CA ARG A 45 27.06 -3.56 -9.17
C ARG A 45 26.94 -2.43 -8.15
N ALA A 46 27.64 -1.32 -8.36
CA ALA A 46 27.51 -0.16 -7.49
C ALA A 46 26.09 0.40 -7.58
N GLU A 47 25.55 0.83 -6.44
CA GLU A 47 24.22 1.44 -6.34
C GLU A 47 24.14 2.78 -7.10
N TYR A 48 25.29 3.35 -7.46
CA TYR A 48 25.40 4.61 -8.19
C TYR A 48 26.29 4.47 -9.44
N ALA A 49 25.77 4.97 -10.57
CA ALA A 49 26.38 4.77 -11.89
C ALA A 49 27.65 5.62 -12.12
N CYS A 50 27.90 6.67 -11.33
CA CYS A 50 29.05 7.55 -11.52
C CYS A 50 30.35 7.00 -10.90
N GLY A 51 30.35 5.76 -10.39
CA GLY A 51 31.54 5.13 -9.78
C GLY A 51 31.93 5.70 -8.41
N GLU A 52 31.26 6.76 -7.96
CA GLU A 52 31.36 7.26 -6.60
C GLU A 52 30.69 6.27 -5.65
N LYS A 53 31.36 5.98 -4.53
CA LYS A 53 30.78 5.14 -3.48
C LYS A 53 29.67 5.95 -2.81
N ALA A 54 28.43 5.76 -3.27
CA ALA A 54 27.28 6.31 -2.59
C ALA A 54 27.30 5.83 -1.13
N PRO A 55 27.24 6.75 -0.15
CA PRO A 55 27.13 6.33 1.23
C PRO A 55 25.82 5.57 1.37
N ILE A 56 25.88 4.32 1.84
CA ILE A 56 24.70 3.54 2.19
C ILE A 56 24.07 4.24 3.40
N GLN A 57 23.26 5.25 3.13
CA GLN A 57 22.54 5.95 4.15
C GLN A 57 21.37 5.04 4.50
N ARG A 58 21.49 4.36 5.65
CA ARG A 58 20.42 3.54 6.23
C ARG A 58 19.11 4.32 6.06
N ILE A 59 18.07 3.67 5.55
CA ILE A 59 16.75 4.27 5.38
C ILE A 59 16.33 4.83 6.74
N LYS A 60 16.47 6.15 6.91
CA LYS A 60 15.98 6.87 8.08
C LYS A 60 14.54 7.22 7.75
N ILE A 61 13.60 6.56 8.42
CA ILE A 61 12.21 6.97 8.37
C ILE A 61 12.16 8.32 9.08
N ASP A 62 11.97 9.38 8.30
CA ASP A 62 11.73 10.71 8.85
C ASP A 62 10.37 10.73 9.58
N ILE A 63 10.27 11.55 10.63
CA ILE A 63 9.03 11.78 11.40
C ILE A 63 7.91 12.21 10.44
N THR A 64 8.24 12.96 9.40
CA THR A 64 7.30 13.36 8.34
C THR A 64 6.71 12.15 7.62
N MET A 65 7.54 11.17 7.25
CA MET A 65 7.10 9.97 6.54
C MET A 65 6.29 9.05 7.46
N TYR A 66 6.66 8.97 8.74
CA TYR A 66 5.88 8.26 9.75
C TYR A 66 4.48 8.87 9.94
N LYS A 67 4.37 10.19 10.11
CA LYS A 67 3.08 10.88 10.20
C LYS A 67 2.22 10.65 8.95
N TYR A 68 2.83 10.76 7.77
CA TYR A 68 2.15 10.48 6.51
C TYR A 68 1.56 9.07 6.46
N LEU A 69 2.34 8.04 6.84
CA LEU A 69 1.88 6.65 6.84
C LEU A 69 0.68 6.43 7.76
N ILE A 70 0.67 7.06 8.94
CA ILE A 70 -0.45 6.92 9.87
C ILE A 70 -1.69 7.64 9.33
N TYR A 71 -1.55 8.87 8.80
CA TYR A 71 -2.66 9.55 8.15
C TYR A 71 -3.22 8.72 6.99
N PHE A 72 -2.35 8.16 6.14
CA PHE A 72 -2.75 7.29 5.05
C PHE A 72 -3.57 6.11 5.55
N ALA A 73 -3.12 5.37 6.57
CA ALA A 73 -3.85 4.22 7.12
C ALA A 73 -5.21 4.61 7.73
N ILE A 74 -5.26 5.73 8.44
CA ILE A 74 -6.47 6.29 9.04
C ILE A 74 -7.49 6.61 7.94
N PHE A 75 -7.10 7.36 6.91
CA PHE A 75 -8.01 7.75 5.83
C PHE A 75 -8.39 6.59 4.90
N ASP A 76 -7.45 5.71 4.56
CA ASP A 76 -7.68 4.56 3.66
C ASP A 76 -8.74 3.61 4.23
N SER A 77 -8.60 3.21 5.50
CA SER A 77 -9.60 2.35 6.16
C SER A 77 -10.98 3.03 6.26
N SER A 78 -11.00 4.36 6.43
CA SER A 78 -12.24 5.14 6.54
C SER A 78 -13.03 5.23 5.27
N VAL A 79 -12.35 5.47 4.15
CA VAL A 79 -13.01 5.56 2.85
C VAL A 79 -13.69 4.24 2.51
N LEU A 80 -13.02 3.11 2.78
CA LEU A 80 -13.60 1.78 2.57
C LEU A 80 -14.81 1.53 3.46
N LEU A 81 -14.73 1.85 4.75
CA LEU A 81 -15.85 1.68 5.68
C LEU A 81 -17.05 2.55 5.31
N LEU A 82 -16.82 3.80 4.90
CA LEU A 82 -17.88 4.68 4.42
C LEU A 82 -18.50 4.16 3.12
N ALA A 83 -17.69 3.67 2.18
CA ALA A 83 -18.18 3.09 0.93
C ALA A 83 -19.07 1.86 1.18
N PHE A 84 -18.63 0.93 2.04
CA PHE A 84 -19.45 -0.24 2.40
C PHE A 84 -20.70 0.14 3.17
N SER A 85 -20.61 1.12 4.09
CA SER A 85 -21.78 1.63 4.81
C SER A 85 -22.81 2.21 3.82
N ALA A 86 -22.37 3.02 2.86
CA ALA A 86 -23.23 3.60 1.83
C ALA A 86 -23.88 2.52 0.94
N LEU A 87 -23.14 1.46 0.60
CA LEU A 87 -23.63 0.38 -0.25
C LEU A 87 -24.59 -0.57 0.48
N SER A 88 -24.46 -0.72 1.79
CA SER A 88 -25.25 -1.69 2.58
C SER A 88 -26.75 -1.39 2.65
N GLY A 89 -27.17 -0.15 2.36
CA GLY A 89 -28.57 0.29 2.44
C GLY A 89 -29.13 0.41 3.87
N VAL A 90 -28.40 -0.06 4.89
CA VAL A 90 -28.79 0.00 6.31
C VAL A 90 -27.70 0.73 7.07
N VAL A 91 -27.88 2.03 7.28
CA VAL A 91 -26.89 2.88 7.95
C VAL A 91 -27.29 3.10 9.41
N ASN A 92 -26.49 2.58 10.33
CA ASN A 92 -26.58 2.94 11.74
C ASN A 92 -25.94 4.31 11.96
N VAL A 93 -26.74 5.36 11.75
CA VAL A 93 -26.33 6.77 11.90
C VAL A 93 -25.52 7.06 13.18
N PRO A 94 -25.90 6.60 14.39
CA PRO A 94 -25.11 6.90 15.59
C PRO A 94 -23.72 6.27 15.58
N LEU A 95 -23.58 5.04 15.06
CA LEU A 95 -22.27 4.39 14.95
C LEU A 95 -21.39 5.06 13.89
N LEU A 96 -21.99 5.51 12.79
CA LEU A 96 -21.27 6.26 11.76
C LEU A 96 -20.76 7.60 12.29
N ILE A 97 -21.56 8.33 13.06
CA ILE A 97 -21.13 9.58 13.71
C ILE A 97 -19.99 9.31 14.70
N LEU A 98 -20.11 8.28 15.53
CA LEU A 98 -19.06 7.89 16.48
C LEU A 98 -17.76 7.56 15.74
N TYR A 99 -17.84 6.83 14.63
CA TYR A 99 -16.70 6.49 13.80
C TYR A 99 -16.00 7.74 13.22
N LEU A 100 -16.77 8.65 12.62
CA LEU A 100 -16.24 9.92 12.11
C LEU A 100 -15.60 10.77 13.21
N PHE A 101 -16.16 10.75 14.41
CA PHE A 101 -15.59 11.44 15.56
C PHE A 101 -14.24 10.85 15.99
N ILE A 102 -14.14 9.52 16.12
CA ILE A 102 -12.88 8.83 16.44
C ILE A 102 -11.81 9.15 15.37
N MET A 103 -12.22 9.19 14.11
CA MET A 103 -11.37 9.54 12.98
C MET A 103 -10.82 10.96 13.05
N LEU A 104 -11.69 11.92 13.35
CA LEU A 104 -11.30 13.32 13.57
C LEU A 104 -10.36 13.44 14.78
N ALA A 105 -10.72 12.82 15.91
CA ALA A 105 -9.93 12.85 17.13
C ALA A 105 -8.52 12.26 16.91
N SER A 106 -8.42 11.12 16.23
CA SER A 106 -7.13 10.49 15.91
C SER A 106 -6.27 11.40 15.04
N SER A 107 -6.88 12.05 14.04
CA SER A 107 -6.18 12.98 13.15
C SER A 107 -5.65 14.22 13.87
N LEU A 108 -6.41 14.75 14.83
CA LEU A 108 -6.01 15.88 15.68
C LEU A 108 -4.88 15.50 16.64
N VAL A 109 -4.95 14.33 17.29
CA VAL A 109 -3.89 13.82 18.17
C VAL A 109 -2.58 13.67 17.40
N LEU A 110 -2.62 13.19 16.15
CA LEU A 110 -1.45 13.10 15.28
C LEU A 110 -0.91 14.45 14.83
N LEU A 111 -1.79 15.45 14.68
CA LEU A 111 -1.40 16.80 14.29
C LEU A 111 -0.66 17.51 15.43
N GLU A 112 -1.20 17.41 16.65
CA GLU A 112 -0.67 18.04 17.86
C GLU A 112 0.55 17.29 18.44
N GLY A 113 0.59 15.95 18.32
CA GLY A 113 1.74 15.13 18.75
C GLY A 113 3.04 15.41 17.98
N GLY A 114 2.99 16.32 17.00
CA GLY A 114 4.09 16.66 16.12
C GLY A 114 4.84 17.96 16.41
N THR A 115 4.32 18.82 17.30
CA THR A 115 4.82 20.19 17.50
C THR A 115 5.78 20.34 18.68
N ASN A 116 5.95 19.32 19.53
CA ASN A 116 6.71 19.40 20.79
C ASN A 116 8.06 18.66 20.76
N GLN A 117 8.80 18.69 19.64
CA GLN A 117 10.08 17.97 19.49
C GLN A 117 11.27 18.90 19.19
N TYR A 118 11.12 20.22 19.37
CA TYR A 118 12.18 21.22 19.18
C TYR A 118 12.22 22.28 20.30
N GLU A 119 11.88 21.89 21.53
CA GLU A 119 12.36 22.57 22.75
C GLU A 119 13.30 21.65 23.52
#